data_AF-A0A5P9BG78-F1
#
_entry.id   AF-A0A5P9BG78-F1
#
_cell.length_a   1.000
_cell.length_b   1.000
_cell.length_c   1.000
_cell.angle_alpha   90.00
_cell.angle_beta   90.00
_cell.angle_gamma   90.00
#
_symmetry.space_group_name_H-M   'P 1'
#
loop_
_entity.id
_entity.type
_entity.pdbx_description
1 polymer ?
#
loop_
_entity_poly.entity_id
_entity_poly.type
_entity_poly.pdbx_seq_one_letter_code
_entity_poly.pdbx_strand_id
1 'polypeptide(L)'
;MSLTRLFLAICLILSSYSAYSNESIYLDQLDKEINNRAFAFKFASSMPKYHINTIENDFWWAYLELETLSKEKYSEVMRRHHIEPNSLVVYKKSMFSKLMMSIFTQTFYEMMHEATKEYSTQLESIRTTCPEDDTNFCEYAIAQEKLQARAMKYVVDGDFSSATSLIKGFIALSR
;
A
#
# COMPACT_ATOMS: atom_id res chain seq x y z
N MET A 1 39.92 11.43 34.10
CA MET A 1 38.54 11.85 33.79
C MET A 1 37.65 11.37 34.93
N SER A 2 36.92 12.25 35.64
CA SER A 2 36.14 11.81 36.82
C SER A 2 34.95 10.94 36.41
N LEU A 3 34.54 10.00 37.27
CA LEU A 3 33.36 9.15 37.05
C LEU A 3 32.11 9.97 36.70
N THR A 4 31.97 11.16 37.29
CA THR A 4 30.89 12.12 37.01
C THR A 4 30.88 12.62 35.56
N ARG A 5 32.04 12.84 34.94
CA ARG A 5 32.12 13.27 33.52
C ARG A 5 31.82 12.12 32.56
N LEU A 6 32.19 10.89 32.93
CA LEU A 6 31.84 9.69 32.15
C LEU A 6 30.33 9.41 32.22
N PHE A 7 29.70 9.59 33.38
CA PHE A 7 28.26 9.42 33.56
C PHE A 7 27.45 10.48 32.81
N LEU A 8 27.88 11.76 32.85
CA LEU A 8 27.26 12.83 32.07
C LEU A 8 27.41 12.63 30.56
N ALA A 9 28.57 12.13 30.09
CA ALA A 9 28.77 11.80 28.69
C ALA A 9 27.89 10.62 28.25
N ILE A 10 27.73 9.59 29.08
CA ILE A 10 26.84 8.44 28.79
C ILE A 10 25.37 8.88 28.81
N CYS A 11 24.95 9.74 29.73
CA CYS A 11 23.60 10.32 29.71
C CYS A 11 23.35 11.17 28.46
N LEU A 12 24.31 11.99 28.01
CA LEU A 12 24.20 12.78 26.78
C LEU A 12 24.19 11.92 25.51
N ILE A 13 24.91 10.80 25.49
CA ILE A 13 24.92 9.82 24.38
C ILE A 13 23.62 9.00 24.36
N LEU A 14 23.02 8.74 25.52
CA LEU A 14 21.71 8.06 25.62
C LEU A 14 20.53 9.00 25.29
N SER A 15 20.69 10.32 25.45
CA SER A 15 19.71 11.32 24.98
C SER A 15 19.67 11.47 23.45
N SER A 16 20.67 10.94 22.74
CA SER A 16 20.72 10.92 21.27
C SER A 16 20.13 9.65 20.64
N TYR A 17 19.49 8.78 21.42
CA TYR A 17 18.40 7.96 20.86
C TYR A 17 17.28 8.93 20.50
N SER A 18 17.31 9.43 19.26
CA SER A 18 16.23 10.27 18.74
C SER A 18 14.93 9.51 19.00
N ALA A 19 14.08 10.04 19.87
CA ALA A 19 12.69 9.64 19.87
C ALA A 19 12.23 9.82 18.42
N TYR A 20 11.91 8.70 17.77
CA TYR A 20 11.50 8.70 16.37
C TYR A 20 10.28 9.62 16.28
N SER A 21 10.41 10.77 15.61
CA SER A 21 9.35 11.77 15.62
C SER A 21 8.11 11.20 14.92
N ASN A 22 6.92 11.66 15.30
CA ASN A 22 5.69 11.27 14.60
C ASN A 22 5.79 11.56 13.09
N GLU A 23 6.48 12.64 12.71
CA GLU A 23 6.78 12.97 11.32
C GLU A 23 7.64 11.88 10.66
N SER A 24 8.71 11.41 11.29
CA SER A 24 9.54 10.33 10.75
C SER A 24 8.77 9.01 10.61
N ILE A 25 7.89 8.69 11.59
CA ILE A 25 6.99 7.51 11.50
C ILE A 25 6.06 7.65 10.30
N TYR A 26 5.44 8.81 10.16
CA TYR A 26 4.52 9.08 9.06
C TYR A 26 5.21 8.96 7.70
N LEU A 27 6.39 9.56 7.53
CA LEU A 27 7.13 9.53 6.27
C LEU A 27 7.54 8.10 5.87
N ASP A 28 7.96 7.26 6.82
CA ASP A 28 8.25 5.85 6.56
C ASP A 28 7.00 5.06 6.13
N GLN A 29 5.88 5.28 6.82
CA GLN A 29 4.62 4.64 6.50
C GLN A 29 4.11 5.07 5.12
N LEU A 30 4.25 6.37 4.82
CA LEU A 30 3.89 6.96 3.54
C LEU A 30 4.78 6.42 2.41
N ASP A 31 6.10 6.32 2.60
CA ASP A 31 7.01 5.72 1.63
C ASP A 31 6.64 4.27 1.31
N LYS A 32 6.39 3.46 2.35
CA LYS A 32 5.93 2.08 2.18
C LYS A 32 4.62 2.02 1.38
N GLU A 33 3.68 2.90 1.68
CA GLU A 33 2.37 2.94 1.02
C GLU A 33 2.48 3.35 -0.46
N ILE A 34 3.27 4.39 -0.77
CA ILE A 34 3.55 4.82 -2.14
C ILE A 34 4.20 3.70 -2.96
N ASN A 35 5.16 2.97 -2.38
CA ASN A 35 5.79 1.83 -3.02
C ASN A 35 4.81 0.67 -3.25
N ASN A 36 3.89 0.43 -2.31
CA ASN A 36 2.84 -0.57 -2.45
C ASN A 36 1.86 -0.21 -3.57
N ARG A 37 1.38 1.04 -3.65
CA ARG A 37 0.54 1.54 -4.76
C ARG A 37 1.23 1.41 -6.10
N ALA A 38 2.50 1.82 -6.18
CA ALA A 38 3.25 1.72 -7.43
C ALA A 38 3.41 0.27 -7.90
N PHE A 39 3.63 -0.67 -6.97
CA PHE A 39 3.58 -2.09 -7.27
C PHE A 39 2.20 -2.54 -7.74
N ALA A 40 1.14 -2.19 -7.00
CA ALA A 40 -0.23 -2.59 -7.30
C ALA A 40 -0.65 -2.10 -8.69
N PHE A 41 -0.41 -0.84 -9.01
CA PHE A 41 -0.66 -0.26 -10.34
C PHE A 41 0.11 -1.01 -11.44
N LYS A 42 1.42 -1.21 -11.25
CA LYS A 42 2.25 -1.90 -12.25
C LYS A 42 1.80 -3.33 -12.46
N PHE A 43 1.48 -4.05 -11.40
CA PHE A 43 0.98 -5.41 -11.47
C PHE A 43 -0.38 -5.45 -12.18
N ALA A 44 -1.37 -4.68 -11.71
CA ALA A 44 -2.71 -4.61 -12.28
C ALA A 44 -2.70 -4.18 -13.76
N SER A 45 -1.82 -3.26 -14.16
CA SER A 45 -1.70 -2.82 -15.57
C SER A 45 -1.31 -3.94 -16.54
N SER A 46 -0.73 -5.02 -16.03
CA SER A 46 -0.34 -6.18 -16.83
C SER A 46 -1.41 -7.28 -16.84
N MET A 47 -2.28 -7.34 -15.84
CA MET A 47 -3.22 -8.44 -15.63
C MET A 47 -4.30 -8.58 -16.72
N PRO A 48 -4.93 -7.51 -17.24
CA PRO A 48 -5.93 -7.64 -18.30
C PRO A 48 -5.45 -8.39 -19.54
N LYS A 49 -4.13 -8.36 -19.83
CA LYS A 49 -3.53 -9.09 -20.97
C LYS A 49 -3.43 -10.59 -20.73
N TYR A 50 -3.35 -11.03 -19.48
CA TYR A 50 -3.26 -12.45 -19.10
C TYR A 50 -4.63 -13.10 -18.92
N HIS A 51 -5.67 -12.29 -18.73
CA HIS A 51 -7.03 -12.74 -18.42
C HIS A 51 -8.02 -12.41 -19.56
N ILE A 52 -7.56 -12.29 -20.81
CA ILE A 52 -8.45 -11.96 -21.94
C ILE A 52 -9.57 -13.00 -22.06
N ASN A 53 -10.81 -12.54 -22.12
CA ASN A 53 -12.03 -13.37 -22.21
C ASN A 53 -12.26 -14.29 -21.01
N THR A 54 -11.71 -13.98 -19.83
CA THR A 54 -11.98 -14.72 -18.59
C THR A 54 -12.79 -13.87 -17.61
N ILE A 55 -13.41 -14.52 -16.61
CA ILE A 55 -14.23 -13.82 -15.59
C ILE A 55 -13.40 -12.87 -14.71
N GLU A 56 -12.09 -13.11 -14.63
CA GLU A 56 -11.14 -12.30 -13.89
C GLU A 56 -10.78 -10.99 -14.62
N ASN A 57 -11.06 -10.88 -15.93
CA ASN A 57 -10.71 -9.70 -16.72
C ASN A 57 -11.34 -8.42 -16.13
N ASP A 58 -12.63 -8.48 -15.83
CA ASP A 58 -13.40 -7.35 -15.32
C ASP A 58 -12.90 -6.90 -13.93
N PHE A 59 -12.52 -7.86 -13.09
CA PHE A 59 -11.92 -7.58 -11.79
C PHE A 59 -10.59 -6.84 -11.96
N TRP A 60 -9.70 -7.34 -12.82
CA TRP A 60 -8.40 -6.73 -13.02
C TRP A 60 -8.47 -5.36 -13.68
N TRP A 61 -9.45 -5.11 -14.55
CA TRP A 61 -9.72 -3.76 -15.05
C TRP A 61 -10.23 -2.83 -13.96
N ALA A 62 -11.17 -3.26 -13.13
CA ALA A 62 -11.65 -2.45 -12.01
C ALA A 62 -10.51 -2.14 -11.03
N TYR A 63 -9.65 -3.11 -10.75
CA TYR A 63 -8.47 -2.92 -9.91
C TYR A 63 -7.49 -1.92 -10.52
N LEU A 64 -7.23 -1.99 -11.83
CA LEU A 64 -6.40 -1.01 -12.53
C LEU A 64 -7.01 0.39 -12.50
N GLU A 65 -8.33 0.51 -12.65
CA GLU A 65 -9.05 1.78 -12.54
C GLU A 65 -8.90 2.38 -11.13
N LEU A 66 -9.02 1.56 -10.08
CA LEU A 66 -8.77 1.98 -8.69
C LEU A 66 -7.36 2.52 -8.51
N GLU A 67 -6.35 1.80 -9.00
CA GLU A 67 -4.95 2.23 -8.87
C GLU A 67 -4.65 3.49 -9.71
N THR A 68 -5.39 3.70 -10.81
CA THR A 68 -5.31 4.93 -11.59
C THR A 68 -5.85 6.13 -10.81
N LEU A 69 -7.03 6.00 -10.19
CA LEU A 69 -7.59 7.02 -9.30
C LEU A 69 -6.66 7.30 -8.10
N SER A 70 -6.05 6.24 -7.56
CA SER A 70 -5.13 6.35 -6.43
C SER A 70 -3.90 7.17 -6.79
N LYS A 71 -3.33 6.97 -7.97
CA LYS A 71 -2.21 7.77 -8.47
C LYS A 71 -2.56 9.27 -8.52
N GLU A 72 -3.78 9.63 -8.91
CA GLU A 72 -4.24 11.02 -8.92
C GLU A 72 -4.31 11.58 -7.49
N LYS A 73 -4.96 10.85 -6.58
CA LYS A 73 -5.11 11.27 -5.17
C LYS A 73 -3.80 11.35 -4.40
N TYR A 74 -2.83 10.52 -4.74
CA TYR A 74 -1.54 10.45 -4.04
C TYR A 74 -0.58 11.53 -4.53
N SER A 75 -0.79 12.06 -5.75
CA SER A 75 0.16 12.97 -6.41
C SER A 75 0.55 14.19 -5.58
N GLU A 76 -0.42 14.81 -4.89
CA GLU A 76 -0.17 16.01 -4.10
C GLU A 76 0.62 15.71 -2.82
N VAL A 77 0.30 14.61 -2.12
CA VAL A 77 1.03 14.19 -0.91
C VAL A 77 2.45 13.74 -1.26
N MET A 78 2.61 13.00 -2.36
CA MET A 78 3.94 12.65 -2.89
C MET A 78 4.79 13.88 -3.18
N ARG A 79 4.20 14.90 -3.83
CA ARG A 79 4.86 16.17 -4.14
C ARG A 79 5.25 16.95 -2.89
N ARG A 80 4.34 17.00 -1.89
CA ARG A 80 4.53 17.72 -0.62
C ARG A 80 5.66 17.16 0.21
N HIS A 81 5.75 15.83 0.30
CA HIS A 81 6.76 15.14 1.11
C HIS A 81 7.99 14.70 0.32
N HIS A 82 8.06 15.03 -0.98
CA HIS A 82 9.16 14.68 -1.87
C HIS A 82 9.45 13.17 -1.93
N ILE A 83 8.40 12.35 -1.90
CA ILE A 83 8.51 10.89 -1.95
C ILE A 83 8.15 10.40 -3.35
N GLU A 84 9.03 9.59 -3.93
CA GLU A 84 8.81 8.91 -5.20
C GLU A 84 8.93 7.40 -5.03
N PRO A 85 8.17 6.60 -5.80
CA PRO A 85 8.26 5.15 -5.71
C PRO A 85 9.63 4.64 -6.16
N ASN A 86 10.14 3.63 -5.47
CA ASN A 86 11.37 2.94 -5.85
C ASN A 86 11.12 2.02 -7.07
N SER A 87 11.40 2.55 -8.26
CA SER A 87 11.12 1.90 -9.54
C SER A 87 11.74 0.50 -9.70
N LEU A 88 12.94 0.28 -9.14
CA LEU A 88 13.65 -1.01 -9.22
C LEU A 88 12.99 -2.07 -8.32
N VAL A 89 12.65 -1.71 -7.08
CA VAL A 89 11.95 -2.60 -6.15
C VAL A 89 10.58 -2.97 -6.70
N VAL A 90 9.82 -1.97 -7.17
CA VAL A 90 8.51 -2.13 -7.80
C VAL A 90 8.60 -3.06 -9.02
N TYR A 91 9.61 -2.90 -9.87
CA TYR A 91 9.82 -3.76 -11.03
C TYR A 91 10.10 -5.22 -10.63
N LYS A 92 11.04 -5.46 -9.71
CA LYS A 92 11.40 -6.81 -9.25
C LYS A 92 10.20 -7.52 -8.61
N LYS A 93 9.48 -6.82 -7.72
CA LYS A 93 8.28 -7.35 -7.06
C LYS A 93 7.20 -7.71 -8.09
N SER A 94 6.93 -6.84 -9.06
CA SER A 94 5.97 -7.09 -10.14
C SER A 94 6.35 -8.31 -11.00
N MET A 95 7.63 -8.46 -11.37
CA MET A 95 8.09 -9.62 -12.14
C MET A 95 7.90 -10.93 -11.38
N PHE A 96 8.27 -10.96 -10.10
CA PHE A 96 8.08 -12.14 -9.25
C PHE A 96 6.61 -12.49 -9.07
N SER A 97 5.75 -11.50 -8.79
CA SER A 97 4.30 -11.72 -8.65
C SER A 97 3.66 -12.27 -9.92
N LYS A 98 4.05 -11.78 -11.10
CA LYS A 98 3.57 -12.33 -12.39
C LYS A 98 3.98 -13.79 -12.58
N LEU A 99 5.21 -14.14 -12.20
CA LEU A 99 5.68 -15.52 -12.26
C LEU A 99 4.85 -16.42 -11.33
N MET A 100 4.66 -16.01 -10.07
CA MET A 100 3.85 -16.75 -9.11
C MET A 100 2.41 -16.92 -9.58
N MET A 101 1.79 -15.86 -10.11
CA MET A 101 0.45 -15.92 -10.68
C MET A 101 0.35 -16.93 -11.82
N SER A 102 1.34 -16.98 -12.70
CA SER A 102 1.31 -17.88 -13.87
C SER A 102 1.43 -19.37 -13.53
N ILE A 103 1.97 -19.71 -12.36
CA ILE A 103 2.23 -21.10 -11.95
C ILE A 103 1.26 -21.56 -10.85
N PHE A 104 0.90 -20.65 -9.93
CA PHE A 104 0.14 -20.95 -8.72
C PHE A 104 -0.96 -19.90 -8.47
N THR A 105 -1.87 -19.70 -9.43
CA THR A 105 -2.91 -18.67 -9.41
C THR A 105 -3.65 -18.57 -8.07
N GLN A 106 -4.21 -19.68 -7.58
CA GLN A 106 -4.99 -19.67 -6.34
C GLN A 106 -4.14 -19.33 -5.11
N THR A 107 -2.98 -19.96 -4.97
CA THR A 107 -2.02 -19.67 -3.88
C THR A 107 -1.56 -18.21 -3.93
N PHE A 108 -1.41 -17.65 -5.13
CA PHE A 108 -1.08 -16.25 -5.30
C PHE A 108 -2.22 -15.33 -4.82
N TYR A 109 -3.47 -15.64 -5.14
CA TYR A 109 -4.62 -14.89 -4.61
C TYR A 109 -4.71 -14.95 -3.08
N GLU A 110 -4.50 -16.12 -2.48
CA GLU A 110 -4.48 -16.29 -1.02
C GLU A 110 -3.35 -15.47 -0.39
N MET A 111 -2.16 -15.50 -0.98
CA MET A 111 -1.01 -14.70 -0.54
C MET A 111 -1.29 -13.20 -0.65
N MET A 112 -1.89 -12.75 -1.75
CA MET A 112 -2.29 -11.35 -1.92
C MET A 112 -3.32 -10.94 -0.88
N HIS A 113 -4.35 -11.74 -0.66
CA HIS A 113 -5.37 -11.47 0.35
C HIS A 113 -4.75 -11.33 1.74
N GLU A 114 -3.92 -12.28 2.17
CA GLU A 114 -3.34 -12.23 3.52
C GLU A 114 -2.37 -11.04 3.67
N ALA A 115 -1.52 -10.79 2.67
CA ALA A 115 -0.60 -9.65 2.70
C ALA A 115 -1.34 -8.30 2.73
N THR A 116 -2.41 -8.15 1.94
CA THR A 116 -3.23 -6.93 1.90
C THR A 116 -4.00 -6.75 3.20
N LYS A 117 -4.53 -7.83 3.77
CA LYS A 117 -5.22 -7.83 5.06
C LYS A 117 -4.29 -7.44 6.21
N GLU A 118 -3.12 -8.06 6.30
CA GLU A 118 -2.10 -7.73 7.30
C GLU A 118 -1.70 -6.26 7.16
N TYR A 119 -1.39 -5.82 5.94
CA TYR A 119 -0.98 -4.45 5.70
C TYR A 119 -2.10 -3.44 5.97
N SER A 120 -3.37 -3.75 5.67
CA SER A 120 -4.51 -2.89 6.03
C SER A 120 -4.59 -2.60 7.53
N THR A 121 -4.23 -3.59 8.35
CA THR A 121 -4.20 -3.45 9.82
C THR A 121 -3.02 -2.59 10.25
N GLN A 122 -1.84 -2.81 9.64
CA GLN A 122 -0.65 -1.99 9.90
C GLN A 122 -0.87 -0.53 9.50
N LEU A 123 -1.49 -0.29 8.34
CA LEU A 123 -1.68 1.04 7.78
C LEU A 123 -2.60 1.91 8.67
N GLU A 124 -3.51 1.34 9.45
CA GLU A 124 -4.35 2.11 10.37
C GLU A 124 -3.54 2.94 11.38
N SER A 125 -2.34 2.48 11.73
CA SER A 125 -1.45 3.22 12.63
C SER A 125 -0.98 4.55 12.04
N ILE A 126 -1.10 4.79 10.73
CA ILE A 126 -0.79 6.09 10.13
C ILE A 126 -1.68 7.20 10.69
N ARG A 127 -2.89 6.90 11.20
CA ARG A 127 -3.79 7.90 11.80
C ARG A 127 -3.18 8.65 12.97
N THR A 128 -2.32 7.99 13.75
CA THR A 128 -1.76 8.59 14.96
C THR A 128 -0.58 9.50 14.68
N THR A 129 -0.01 9.40 13.48
CA THR A 129 1.19 10.11 13.04
C THR A 129 0.91 11.05 11.86
N CYS A 130 -0.25 10.89 11.20
CA CYS A 130 -0.66 11.68 10.04
C CYS A 130 -0.76 13.17 10.39
N PRO A 131 -0.07 14.04 9.64
CA PRO A 131 -0.23 15.49 9.75
C PRO A 131 -1.66 15.93 9.46
N GLU A 132 -2.07 17.05 10.06
CA GLU A 132 -3.41 17.63 9.85
C GLU A 132 -3.71 17.84 8.35
N ASP A 133 -2.74 18.40 7.61
CA ASP A 133 -2.83 18.66 6.17
C ASP A 133 -2.98 17.40 5.29
N ASP A 134 -2.69 16.21 5.83
CA ASP A 134 -2.74 14.93 5.13
C ASP A 134 -3.89 14.03 5.62
N THR A 135 -4.69 14.47 6.60
CA THR A 135 -5.71 13.62 7.24
C THR A 135 -6.68 12.99 6.24
N ASN A 136 -7.18 13.78 5.28
CA ASN A 136 -8.09 13.27 4.24
C ASN A 136 -7.43 12.22 3.34
N PHE A 137 -6.14 12.38 3.04
CA PHE A 137 -5.37 11.40 2.29
C PHE A 137 -5.18 10.12 3.10
N CYS A 138 -4.80 10.23 4.37
CA CYS A 138 -4.60 9.09 5.25
C CYS A 138 -5.87 8.25 5.40
N GLU A 139 -7.03 8.89 5.59
CA GLU A 139 -8.31 8.17 5.63
C GLU A 139 -8.66 7.51 4.29
N TYR A 140 -8.38 8.16 3.17
CA TYR A 140 -8.55 7.54 1.85
C TYR A 140 -7.66 6.29 1.68
N ALA A 141 -6.36 6.40 2.01
CA ALA A 141 -5.41 5.29 1.90
C ALA A 141 -5.83 4.08 2.74
N ILE A 142 -6.26 4.32 3.99
CA ILE A 142 -6.78 3.26 4.87
C ILE A 142 -8.05 2.64 4.29
N ALA A 143 -9.00 3.46 3.82
CA ALA A 143 -10.25 2.99 3.27
C ALA A 143 -10.03 2.14 2.00
N GLN A 144 -9.12 2.57 1.13
CA GLN A 144 -8.71 1.84 -0.06
C GLN A 144 -8.09 0.49 0.30
N GLU A 145 -7.11 0.44 1.21
CA GLU A 145 -6.43 -0.80 1.54
C GLU A 145 -7.37 -1.84 2.16
N LYS A 146 -8.29 -1.39 3.03
CA LYS A 146 -9.35 -2.24 3.59
C LYS A 146 -10.31 -2.76 2.52
N LEU A 147 -10.66 -1.92 1.55
CA LEU A 147 -11.48 -2.34 0.41
C LEU A 147 -10.77 -3.43 -0.39
N GLN A 148 -9.49 -3.27 -0.67
CA GLN A 148 -8.72 -4.23 -1.46
C GLN A 148 -8.54 -5.56 -0.74
N ALA A 149 -8.32 -5.54 0.58
CA ALA A 149 -8.32 -6.76 1.38
C ALA A 149 -9.67 -7.51 1.24
N ARG A 150 -10.80 -6.81 1.32
CA ARG A 150 -12.13 -7.41 1.12
C ARG A 150 -12.35 -7.91 -0.32
N ALA A 151 -11.92 -7.15 -1.32
CA ALA A 151 -12.03 -7.54 -2.72
C ALA A 151 -11.21 -8.81 -3.00
N MET A 152 -10.00 -8.91 -2.44
CA MET A 152 -9.15 -10.09 -2.57
C MET A 152 -9.73 -11.31 -1.84
N LYS A 153 -10.48 -11.11 -0.74
CA LYS A 153 -11.22 -12.22 -0.13
C LYS A 153 -12.26 -12.82 -1.09
N TYR A 154 -13.03 -11.97 -1.78
CA TYR A 154 -13.97 -12.44 -2.80
C TYR A 154 -13.27 -13.16 -3.95
N VAL A 155 -12.11 -12.66 -4.39
CA VAL A 155 -11.28 -13.32 -5.41
C VAL A 155 -10.82 -14.71 -4.97
N VAL A 156 -10.36 -14.86 -3.72
CA VAL A 156 -9.98 -16.17 -3.16
C VAL A 156 -11.17 -17.14 -3.17
N ASP A 157 -12.38 -16.65 -2.94
CA ASP A 157 -13.61 -17.44 -2.98
C ASP A 157 -14.14 -17.69 -4.41
N GLY A 158 -13.45 -17.17 -5.43
CA GLY A 158 -13.87 -17.25 -6.83
C GLY A 158 -15.00 -16.29 -7.23
N ASP A 159 -15.42 -15.39 -6.34
CA ASP A 159 -16.48 -14.40 -6.58
C ASP A 159 -15.92 -13.08 -7.16
N PHE A 160 -15.44 -13.16 -8.40
CA PHE A 160 -14.90 -12.01 -9.12
C PHE A 160 -15.95 -10.91 -9.36
N SER A 161 -17.24 -11.27 -9.43
CA SER A 161 -18.33 -10.31 -9.65
C SER A 161 -18.54 -9.40 -8.44
N SER A 162 -18.58 -9.97 -7.23
CA SER A 162 -18.64 -9.19 -5.99
C SER A 162 -17.38 -8.36 -5.79
N ALA A 163 -16.20 -8.92 -6.08
CA ALA A 163 -14.93 -8.18 -6.01
C ALA A 163 -14.94 -6.95 -6.94
N THR A 164 -15.37 -7.14 -8.19
CA THR A 164 -15.48 -6.07 -9.20
C THR A 164 -16.47 -4.99 -8.76
N SER A 165 -17.66 -5.40 -8.31
CA SER A 165 -18.72 -4.48 -7.89
C SER A 165 -18.29 -3.65 -6.67
N LEU A 166 -17.60 -4.27 -5.72
CA LEU A 166 -17.05 -3.61 -4.55
C LEU A 166 -16.05 -2.50 -4.94
N ILE A 167 -15.12 -2.81 -5.84
CA ILE A 167 -14.13 -1.85 -6.32
C ILE A 167 -14.80 -0.68 -7.06
N LYS A 168 -15.69 -0.97 -8.00
CA LYS A 168 -16.41 0.06 -8.77
C LYS A 168 -17.25 0.97 -7.88
N GLY A 169 -17.91 0.41 -6.87
CA GLY A 169 -18.67 1.19 -5.88
C GLY A 169 -17.78 2.17 -5.10
N PHE A 170 -16.60 1.73 -4.68
CA PHE A 170 -15.64 2.60 -4.00
C PHE A 170 -15.11 3.72 -4.90
N ILE A 171 -14.75 3.40 -6.14
CA ILE A 171 -14.30 4.40 -7.14
C ILE A 171 -15.38 5.48 -7.32
N ALA A 172 -16.64 5.09 -7.47
CA ALA A 172 -17.75 6.03 -7.65
C ALA A 172 -17.95 6.98 -6.45
N LEU A 173 -17.71 6.50 -5.23
CA LEU A 173 -17.81 7.31 -4.00
C LEU A 173 -16.58 8.19 -3.75
N SER A 174 -15.45 7.87 -4.41
CA SER A 174 -14.15 8.50 -4.13
C SER A 174 -13.74 9.52 -5.19
N ARG A 175 -14.49 9.69 -6.28
CA ARG A 175 -14.28 10.77 -7.25
C ARG A 175 -14.83 12.08 -6.70
#